data_AF-E3CP74-F1
#
_entry.id   AF-E3CP74-F1
#
_cell.length_a   1.000
_cell.length_b   1.000
_cell.length_c   1.000
_cell.angle_alpha   90.00
_cell.angle_beta   90.00
_cell.angle_gamma   90.00
#
_symmetry.space_group_name_H-M   'P 1'
#
loop_
_entity.id
_entity.type
_entity.pdbx_description
1 polymer ?
#
loop_
_entity_poly.entity_id
_entity_poly.type
_entity_poly.pdbx_seq_one_letter_code
_entity_poly.pdbx_strand_id
1 'polypeptide(L)'
;MAARDMHFVVASANSMSSLKPMFAETFDRLHFVAENGGQVVSYGQLLCQEFMASNDVENLLSYFNYNLLDRPTIFNGAQGYYMLKGSRVNFEKITEEEQKALEAAIQRLNGLEELDDDFIKITMLLSPEEANRVSEAFNRDFDGNLVDVPSGFDAIDFIQKGVHT
;
A
#
# COMPACT_ATOMS: atom_id res chain seq x y z
N MET A 1 -16.46 -14.71 20.96
CA MET A 1 -16.64 -13.29 20.55
C MET A 1 -18.01 -12.71 20.96
N ALA A 2 -19.12 -13.47 20.98
CA ALA A 2 -20.44 -12.90 21.33
C ALA A 2 -20.73 -12.71 22.85
N ALA A 3 -19.93 -13.30 23.75
CA ALA A 3 -20.30 -13.40 25.17
C ALA A 3 -20.11 -12.12 25.99
N ARG A 4 -19.49 -11.07 25.43
CA ARG A 4 -19.14 -9.83 26.17
C ARG A 4 -19.28 -8.55 25.33
N ASP A 5 -19.99 -8.59 24.20
CA ASP A 5 -20.14 -7.45 23.28
C ASP A 5 -18.81 -6.76 22.93
N MET A 6 -17.78 -7.58 22.65
CA MET A 6 -16.45 -7.10 22.27
C MET A 6 -16.28 -7.23 20.76
N HIS A 7 -15.94 -6.11 20.12
CA HIS A 7 -15.57 -6.06 18.73
C HIS A 7 -14.06 -6.28 18.57
N PHE A 8 -13.67 -6.99 17.52
CA PHE A 8 -12.28 -7.20 17.15
C PHE A 8 -12.02 -6.54 15.79
N VAL A 9 -10.96 -5.74 15.73
CA VAL A 9 -10.55 -4.99 14.54
C VAL A 9 -9.15 -5.44 14.15
N VAL A 10 -8.97 -5.81 12.89
CA VAL A 10 -7.66 -6.06 12.28
C VAL A 10 -7.21 -4.77 11.60
N ALA A 11 -6.22 -4.09 12.15
CA ALA A 11 -5.60 -2.91 11.55
C ALA A 11 -4.24 -3.30 10.95
N SER A 12 -4.01 -3.03 9.66
CA SER A 12 -2.83 -3.48 8.94
C SER A 12 -2.48 -2.57 7.76
N ALA A 13 -1.17 -2.49 7.45
CA ALA A 13 -0.67 -1.90 6.22
C ALA A 13 -0.99 -2.76 4.99
N ASN A 14 -1.29 -4.05 5.17
CA ASN A 14 -1.60 -4.95 4.07
C ASN A 14 -2.93 -4.60 3.43
N SER A 15 -3.08 -4.99 2.16
CA SER A 15 -4.33 -4.88 1.44
C SER A 15 -5.40 -5.82 1.99
N MET A 16 -6.65 -5.54 1.63
CA MET A 16 -7.75 -6.47 1.88
C MET A 16 -7.62 -7.79 1.10
N SER A 17 -7.03 -7.77 -0.10
CA SER A 17 -6.80 -8.99 -0.88
C SER A 17 -5.82 -9.95 -0.20
N SER A 18 -4.84 -9.42 0.54
CA SER A 18 -3.91 -10.20 1.36
C SER A 18 -4.51 -10.61 2.70
N LEU A 19 -5.29 -9.75 3.35
CA LEU A 19 -5.90 -10.05 4.66
C LEU A 19 -7.05 -11.06 4.56
N LYS A 20 -7.89 -10.97 3.51
CA LYS A 20 -9.10 -11.79 3.39
C LYS A 20 -8.83 -13.30 3.43
N PRO A 21 -7.81 -13.86 2.73
CA PRO A 21 -7.44 -15.26 2.86
C PRO A 21 -6.99 -15.66 4.27
N MET A 22 -6.25 -14.79 4.98
CA MET A 22 -5.75 -15.07 6.33
C MET A 22 -6.89 -15.19 7.36
N PHE A 23 -8.00 -14.49 7.13
CA PHE A 23 -9.16 -14.43 8.03
C PHE A 23 -10.42 -15.06 7.41
N ALA A 24 -10.30 -15.92 6.40
CA ALA A 24 -11.43 -16.38 5.58
C ALA A 24 -12.63 -16.91 6.41
N GLU A 25 -12.38 -17.65 7.50
CA GLU A 25 -13.44 -18.20 8.37
C GLU A 25 -14.13 -17.15 9.26
N THR A 26 -13.52 -15.97 9.41
CA THR A 26 -13.96 -14.91 10.32
C THR A 26 -14.20 -13.56 9.64
N PHE A 27 -13.95 -13.46 8.34
CA PHE A 27 -14.01 -12.23 7.56
C PHE A 27 -15.36 -11.50 7.73
N ASP A 28 -16.47 -12.23 7.64
CA ASP A 28 -17.82 -11.65 7.75
C ASP A 28 -18.23 -11.34 9.21
N ARG A 29 -17.32 -11.52 10.17
CA ARG A 29 -17.57 -11.35 11.62
C ARG A 29 -16.66 -10.32 12.28
N LEU A 30 -15.66 -9.85 11.54
CA LEU A 30 -14.63 -8.93 12.01
C LEU A 30 -14.73 -7.58 11.31
N HIS A 31 -14.02 -6.62 11.88
CA HIS A 31 -13.74 -5.34 11.25
C HIS A 31 -12.29 -5.32 10.78
N PHE A 32 -12.05 -4.65 9.66
CA PHE A 32 -10.74 -4.55 9.04
C PHE A 32 -10.49 -3.10 8.67
N VAL A 33 -9.28 -2.64 8.97
CA VAL A 33 -8.71 -1.39 8.50
C VAL A 33 -7.43 -1.75 7.76
N ALA A 34 -7.51 -1.78 6.43
CA ALA A 34 -6.43 -2.15 5.51
C ALA A 34 -5.78 -0.91 4.89
N GLU A 35 -4.66 -1.11 4.19
CA GLU A 35 -3.94 -0.06 3.46
C GLU A 35 -3.63 1.16 4.36
N ASN A 36 -3.21 0.91 5.60
CA ASN A 36 -2.94 1.94 6.62
C ASN A 36 -4.12 2.87 6.92
N GLY A 37 -5.36 2.41 6.75
CA GLY A 37 -6.56 3.24 6.93
C GLY A 37 -7.25 3.62 5.63
N GLY A 38 -6.60 3.38 4.48
CA GLY A 38 -7.16 3.68 3.17
C GLY A 38 -8.39 2.82 2.80
N GLN A 39 -8.62 1.71 3.51
CA GLN A 39 -9.81 0.89 3.30
C GLN A 39 -10.37 0.32 4.60
N VAL A 40 -11.67 0.46 4.82
CA VAL A 40 -12.39 -0.04 6.00
C VAL A 40 -13.48 -1.00 5.57
N VAL A 41 -13.43 -2.23 6.09
CA VAL A 41 -14.44 -3.28 5.87
C VAL A 41 -14.99 -3.72 7.21
N SER A 42 -16.31 -3.85 7.31
CA SER A 42 -17.01 -4.29 8.50
C SER A 42 -18.00 -5.39 8.13
N TYR A 43 -17.90 -6.56 8.78
CA TYR A 43 -18.81 -7.68 8.54
C TYR A 43 -18.91 -8.06 7.06
N GLY A 44 -17.78 -8.08 6.36
CA GLY A 44 -17.69 -8.38 4.93
C GLY A 44 -18.15 -7.25 3.99
N GLN A 45 -18.61 -6.11 4.53
CA GLN A 45 -19.07 -4.96 3.74
C GLN A 45 -18.04 -3.84 3.74
N LEU A 46 -17.73 -3.32 2.54
CA LEU A 46 -16.91 -2.12 2.39
C LEU A 46 -17.67 -0.91 2.98
N LEU A 47 -17.08 -0.26 3.98
CA LEU A 47 -17.64 0.94 4.59
C LEU A 47 -17.00 2.22 4.02
N CYS A 48 -15.69 2.18 3.81
CA CYS A 48 -14.91 3.34 3.36
C CYS A 48 -13.73 2.89 2.51
N GLN A 49 -13.42 3.67 1.49
CA GLN A 49 -12.21 3.54 0.72
C GLN A 49 -11.76 4.93 0.27
N GLU A 50 -10.53 5.28 0.60
CA GLU A 50 -9.94 6.58 0.30
C GLU A 50 -8.92 6.44 -0.82
N PHE A 51 -8.97 7.37 -1.77
CA PHE A 51 -8.10 7.37 -2.94
C PHE A 51 -7.25 8.61 -2.99
N MET A 52 -5.99 8.45 -3.39
CA MET A 52 -5.07 9.55 -3.64
C MET A 52 -5.60 10.40 -4.80
N ALA A 53 -5.68 11.71 -4.60
CA ALA A 53 -5.99 12.62 -5.69
C ALA A 53 -4.89 12.55 -6.76
N SER A 54 -5.26 12.61 -8.05
CA SER A 54 -4.29 12.53 -9.16
C SER A 54 -3.18 13.59 -9.04
N ASN A 55 -3.48 14.77 -8.50
CA ASN A 55 -2.50 15.82 -8.25
C ASN A 55 -1.48 15.44 -7.15
N ASP A 56 -1.89 14.68 -6.12
CA ASP A 56 -0.98 14.21 -5.08
C ASP A 56 -0.04 13.14 -5.62
N VAL A 57 -0.54 12.26 -6.50
CA VAL A 57 0.28 11.28 -7.22
C VAL A 57 1.31 12.00 -8.10
N GLU A 58 0.87 12.99 -8.88
CA GLU A 58 1.75 13.77 -9.74
C GLU A 58 2.82 14.54 -8.94
N ASN A 59 2.43 15.14 -7.82
CA ASN A 59 3.37 15.80 -6.90
C ASN A 59 4.41 14.82 -6.34
N LEU A 60 3.99 13.59 -5.99
CA LEU A 60 4.90 12.55 -5.52
C LEU A 60 5.91 12.16 -6.60
N LEU A 61 5.44 11.92 -7.83
CA LEU A 61 6.29 11.59 -8.97
C LEU A 61 7.28 12.72 -9.25
N SER A 62 6.80 13.96 -9.29
CA SER A 62 7.59 15.16 -9.50
C SER A 62 8.64 15.38 -8.41
N TYR A 63 8.31 15.12 -7.14
CA TYR A 63 9.27 15.21 -6.02
C TYR A 63 10.49 14.30 -6.24
N PHE A 64 10.28 13.08 -6.73
CA PHE A 64 11.36 12.16 -7.09
C PHE A 64 11.94 12.41 -8.48
N ASN A 65 11.56 13.51 -9.16
CA ASN A 65 11.91 13.80 -10.55
C ASN A 65 11.64 12.59 -11.47
N TYR A 66 10.50 11.93 -11.24
CA TYR A 66 10.07 10.68 -11.90
C TYR A 66 11.01 9.48 -11.73
N ASN A 67 12.14 9.61 -11.02
CA ASN A 67 13.05 8.49 -10.76
C ASN A 67 12.39 7.40 -9.90
N LEU A 68 11.29 7.70 -9.19
CA LEU A 68 10.48 6.72 -8.48
C LEU A 68 9.96 5.60 -9.41
N LEU A 69 9.76 5.91 -10.68
CA LEU A 69 9.32 4.95 -11.71
C LEU A 69 10.37 3.89 -12.03
N ASP A 70 11.65 4.23 -11.89
CA ASP A 70 12.77 3.30 -12.08
C ASP A 70 13.07 2.45 -10.83
N ARG A 71 12.40 2.75 -9.71
CA ARG A 71 12.56 2.02 -8.45
C ARG A 71 11.55 0.87 -8.36
N PRO A 72 11.77 -0.10 -7.45
CA PRO A 72 10.75 -1.09 -7.12
C PRO A 72 9.57 -0.42 -6.42
N THR A 73 8.64 0.09 -7.21
CA THR A 73 7.47 0.84 -6.72
C THR A 73 6.20 0.11 -7.12
N ILE A 74 5.39 -0.23 -6.14
CA ILE A 74 4.05 -0.81 -6.30
C ILE A 74 3.03 0.31 -6.18
N PHE A 75 2.16 0.43 -7.16
CA PHE A 75 0.96 1.27 -7.09
C PHE A 75 -0.19 0.39 -6.61
N ASN A 76 -0.70 0.65 -5.40
CA ASN A 76 -1.76 -0.13 -4.78
C ASN A 76 -3.10 0.49 -5.16
N GLY A 77 -3.72 -0.06 -6.20
CA GLY A 77 -5.01 0.39 -6.71
C GLY A 77 -6.20 -0.30 -6.05
N ALA A 78 -7.40 0.18 -6.36
CA ALA A 78 -8.66 -0.44 -5.94
C ALA A 78 -8.83 -1.86 -6.48
N GLN A 79 -8.32 -2.10 -7.69
CA GLN A 79 -8.53 -3.33 -8.46
C GLN A 79 -7.34 -4.28 -8.41
N GLY A 80 -6.15 -3.77 -8.07
CA GLY A 80 -4.96 -4.61 -7.99
C GLY A 80 -3.67 -3.86 -7.68
N TYR A 81 -2.55 -4.54 -7.92
CA TYR A 81 -1.22 -3.98 -7.77
C TYR A 81 -0.58 -3.76 -9.13
N TYR A 82 0.07 -2.63 -9.30
CA TYR A 82 0.70 -2.28 -10.57
C TYR A 82 2.17 -1.95 -10.36
N MET A 83 3.02 -2.37 -11.29
CA MET A 83 4.45 -2.01 -11.31
C MET A 83 4.91 -1.86 -12.76
N LEU A 84 5.77 -0.89 -13.03
CA LEU A 84 6.39 -0.76 -14.34
C LEU A 84 7.29 -1.96 -14.67
N LYS A 85 7.38 -2.29 -15.96
CA LYS A 85 8.30 -3.32 -16.45
C LYS A 85 9.74 -2.87 -16.25
N GLY A 86 10.59 -3.79 -15.79
CA GLY A 86 12.02 -3.54 -15.54
C GLY A 86 12.35 -3.46 -14.05
N SER A 87 11.44 -2.99 -13.22
CA SER A 87 11.58 -2.99 -11.76
C SER A 87 11.34 -4.39 -11.20
N ARG A 88 12.17 -4.86 -10.26
CA ARG A 88 12.01 -6.19 -9.65
C ARG A 88 11.50 -6.07 -8.22
N VAL A 89 10.57 -6.93 -7.85
CA VAL A 89 10.16 -7.11 -6.46
C VAL A 89 11.21 -7.99 -5.78
N ASN A 90 12.00 -7.43 -4.87
CA ASN A 90 12.89 -8.21 -4.02
C ASN A 90 12.72 -7.79 -2.57
N PHE A 91 12.05 -8.64 -1.80
CA PHE A 91 11.85 -8.48 -0.38
C PHE A 91 12.69 -9.53 0.33
N GLU A 92 13.73 -9.12 1.05
CA GLU A 92 14.58 -10.07 1.80
C GLU A 92 13.85 -10.68 3.01
N LYS A 93 12.75 -10.06 3.45
CA LYS A 93 12.07 -10.38 4.71
C LYS A 93 10.76 -11.18 4.54
N ILE A 94 10.35 -11.53 3.33
CA ILE A 94 9.18 -12.39 3.08
C ILE A 94 9.63 -13.76 2.58
N THR A 95 8.76 -14.76 2.69
CA THR A 95 9.01 -16.10 2.15
C THR A 95 8.99 -16.11 0.62
N GLU A 96 9.65 -17.08 0.00
CA GLU A 96 9.62 -17.25 -1.46
C GLU A 96 8.19 -17.44 -2.00
N GLU A 97 7.31 -18.09 -1.23
CA GLU A 97 5.91 -18.29 -1.59
C GLU A 97 5.13 -16.97 -1.58
N GLU A 98 5.30 -16.15 -0.55
CA GLU A 98 4.69 -14.81 -0.46
C GLU A 98 5.20 -13.90 -1.58
N GLN A 99 6.51 -13.93 -1.86
CA GLN A 99 7.10 -13.16 -2.94
C GLN A 99 6.52 -13.58 -4.30
N LYS A 100 6.39 -14.88 -4.53
CA LYS A 100 5.81 -15.42 -5.77
C LYS A 100 4.33 -15.08 -5.90
N ALA A 101 3.57 -15.11 -4.80
CA ALA A 101 2.16 -14.74 -4.79
C ALA A 101 1.97 -13.25 -5.09
N LEU A 102 2.80 -12.38 -4.49
CA LEU A 102 2.77 -10.95 -4.76
C LEU A 102 3.17 -10.64 -6.20
N GLU A 103 4.26 -11.23 -6.70
CA GLU A 103 4.69 -11.06 -8.09
C GLU A 103 3.61 -11.53 -9.08
N ALA A 104 2.90 -12.61 -8.78
CA ALA A 104 1.78 -13.10 -9.60
C ALA A 104 0.55 -12.19 -9.55
N ALA A 105 0.35 -11.44 -8.47
CA ALA A 105 -0.73 -10.48 -8.31
C ALA A 105 -0.43 -9.11 -8.93
N ILE A 106 0.85 -8.80 -9.20
CA ILE A 106 1.28 -7.54 -9.80
C ILE A 106 1.04 -7.54 -11.31
N GLN A 107 0.24 -6.59 -11.78
CA GLN A 107 0.10 -6.27 -13.18
C GLN A 107 1.29 -5.41 -13.64
N ARG A 108 2.02 -5.92 -14.64
CA ARG A 108 3.20 -5.26 -15.21
C ARG A 108 2.82 -4.31 -16.34
N LEU A 109 3.13 -3.03 -16.18
CA LEU A 109 2.78 -1.96 -17.13
C LEU A 109 3.99 -1.51 -17.95
N ASN A 110 3.79 -1.08 -19.19
CA ASN A 110 4.86 -0.43 -19.97
C ASN A 110 5.06 1.03 -19.57
N GLY A 111 4.02 1.67 -19.04
CA GLY A 111 4.00 3.07 -18.61
C GLY A 111 2.78 3.33 -17.72
N LEU A 112 2.78 4.47 -17.02
CA LEU A 112 1.65 4.84 -16.14
C LEU A 112 0.40 5.25 -16.92
N GLU A 113 0.54 5.61 -18.20
CA GLU A 113 -0.57 5.92 -19.10
C GLU A 113 -1.48 4.71 -19.39
N GLU A 114 -1.00 3.48 -19.16
CA GLU A 114 -1.81 2.25 -19.27
C GLU A 114 -2.67 2.01 -18.02
N LEU A 115 -2.47 2.79 -16.97
CA LEU A 115 -3.09 2.59 -15.68
C LEU A 115 -4.45 3.31 -15.61
N ASP A 116 -5.51 2.53 -15.45
CA ASP A 116 -6.90 2.98 -15.26
C ASP A 116 -7.44 2.43 -13.93
N ASP A 117 -6.94 2.97 -12.83
CA ASP A 117 -7.34 2.61 -11.47
C ASP A 117 -7.06 3.75 -10.48
N ASP A 118 -7.82 3.77 -9.40
CA ASP A 118 -7.65 4.73 -8.31
C ASP A 118 -6.71 4.15 -7.24
N PHE A 119 -5.67 4.92 -6.86
CA PHE A 119 -4.69 4.46 -5.88
C PHE A 119 -5.14 4.71 -4.46
N ILE A 120 -5.04 3.68 -3.63
CA ILE A 120 -5.22 3.81 -2.18
C ILE A 120 -3.90 4.25 -1.54
N LYS A 121 -2.78 3.66 -2.00
CA LYS A 121 -1.42 3.99 -1.57
C LYS A 121 -0.37 3.70 -2.65
N ILE A 122 0.84 4.17 -2.44
CA ILE A 122 2.01 3.81 -3.27
C ILE A 122 3.11 3.28 -2.35
N THR A 123 3.62 2.08 -2.61
CA THR A 123 4.66 1.44 -1.81
C THR A 123 5.98 1.42 -2.57
N MET A 124 7.06 1.93 -1.97
CA MET A 124 8.41 1.84 -2.53
C MET A 124 9.25 0.87 -1.71
N LEU A 125 9.86 -0.11 -2.38
CA LEU A 125 10.71 -1.12 -1.74
C LEU A 125 12.15 -0.63 -1.72
N LEU A 126 12.74 -0.61 -0.53
CA LEU A 126 14.03 0.00 -0.26
C LEU A 126 14.77 -0.79 0.80
N SER A 127 16.10 -0.84 0.72
CA SER A 127 16.86 -1.34 1.87
C SER A 127 16.56 -0.48 3.13
N PRO A 128 16.66 -1.03 4.36
CA PRO A 128 16.36 -0.27 5.59
C PRO A 128 17.08 1.08 5.67
N GLU A 129 18.34 1.12 5.24
CA GLU A 129 19.16 2.34 5.25
C GLU A 129 18.72 3.36 4.20
N GLU A 130 18.22 2.92 3.06
CA GLU A 130 17.65 3.80 2.04
C GLU A 130 16.26 4.29 2.45
N ALA A 131 15.42 3.41 3.03
CA ALA A 131 14.11 3.77 3.55
C ALA A 131 14.22 4.94 4.53
N ASN A 132 15.06 4.83 5.55
CA ASN A 132 15.27 5.92 6.52
C ASN A 132 15.73 7.22 5.86
N ARG A 133 16.69 7.16 4.93
CA ARG A 133 17.19 8.35 4.22
C ARG A 133 16.11 9.00 3.35
N VAL A 134 15.32 8.20 2.64
CA VAL A 134 14.22 8.68 1.80
C VAL A 134 13.11 9.28 2.68
N SER A 135 12.71 8.60 3.75
CA SER A 135 11.72 9.08 4.74
C SER A 135 12.11 10.41 5.38
N GLU A 136 13.37 10.55 5.82
CA GLU A 136 13.85 11.81 6.42
C GLU A 136 13.86 12.96 5.42
N ALA A 137 14.25 12.70 4.16
CA ALA A 137 14.21 13.70 3.11
C ALA A 137 12.76 14.07 2.72
N PHE A 138 11.90 13.06 2.58
CA PHE A 138 10.50 13.23 2.20
C PHE A 138 9.75 14.07 3.24
N ASN A 139 9.83 13.71 4.52
CA ASN A 139 9.17 14.46 5.60
C ASN A 139 9.68 15.89 5.78
N ARG A 140 10.91 16.18 5.35
CA ARG A 140 11.49 17.53 5.42
C ARG A 140 11.10 18.39 4.22
N ASP A 141 11.12 17.81 3.02
CA ASP A 141 11.12 18.56 1.76
C ASP A 141 9.79 18.45 0.99
N PHE A 142 8.97 17.44 1.25
CA PHE A 142 7.71 17.23 0.53
C PHE A 142 6.60 18.13 1.07
N ASP A 143 6.25 19.17 0.30
CA ASP A 143 5.17 20.10 0.60
C ASP A 143 3.87 19.71 -0.14
N GLY A 144 3.29 18.57 0.26
CA GLY A 144 2.05 18.05 -0.33
C GLY A 144 1.14 17.37 0.70
N ASN A 145 0.09 16.70 0.23
CA ASN A 145 -0.91 16.04 1.08
C ASN A 145 -0.57 14.58 1.43
N LEU A 146 0.67 14.14 1.16
CA LEU A 146 1.14 12.80 1.46
C LEU A 146 2.12 12.81 2.61
N VAL A 147 2.21 11.67 3.27
CA VAL A 147 3.24 11.33 4.25
C VAL A 147 3.73 9.93 3.96
N ASP A 148 4.99 9.66 4.26
CA ASP A 148 5.50 8.31 4.25
C ASP A 148 5.33 7.67 5.62
N VAL A 149 5.00 6.39 5.63
CA VAL A 149 5.03 5.57 6.84
C VAL A 149 5.90 4.33 6.58
N PRO A 150 6.72 3.90 7.55
CA PRO A 150 7.43 2.64 7.43
C PRO A 150 6.44 1.49 7.25
N SER A 151 6.52 0.82 6.11
CA SER A 151 5.88 -0.48 5.92
C SER A 151 6.78 -1.54 6.55
N GLY A 152 6.19 -2.61 7.08
CA GLY A 152 6.96 -3.82 7.36
C GLY A 152 7.71 -4.27 6.10
N PHE A 153 8.76 -5.08 6.28
CA PHE A 153 9.48 -5.72 5.18
C PHE A 153 10.23 -4.77 4.23
N ASP A 154 10.96 -3.78 4.76
CA ASP A 154 11.90 -2.97 3.95
C ASP A 154 11.20 -2.19 2.82
N ALA A 155 10.11 -1.53 3.19
CA ALA A 155 9.35 -0.68 2.30
C ALA A 155 8.86 0.57 3.02
N ILE A 156 8.56 1.60 2.24
CA ILE A 156 7.86 2.80 2.70
C ILE A 156 6.55 2.91 1.94
N ASP A 157 5.48 3.24 2.65
CA ASP A 157 4.17 3.51 2.07
C ASP A 157 3.92 5.02 2.05
N PHE A 158 3.62 5.56 0.88
CA PHE A 158 3.11 6.91 0.71
C PHE A 158 1.59 6.88 0.76
N ILE A 159 1.03 7.60 1.73
CA ILE A 159 -0.41 7.66 2.00
C ILE A 159 -0.87 9.09 2.26
N GLN A 160 -2.17 9.32 2.14
CA GLN A 160 -2.76 10.63 2.39
C GLN A 160 -2.66 11.02 3.87
N LYS A 161 -2.36 12.30 4.14
CA LYS A 161 -2.35 12.84 5.51
C LYS A 161 -3.69 12.62 6.19
N GLY A 162 -3.64 12.09 7.40
CA GLY A 162 -4.85 11.79 8.20
C GLY A 162 -5.47 10.43 7.90
N VAL A 163 -4.96 9.70 6.90
CA VAL A 163 -5.29 8.30 6.65
C VAL A 163 -4.21 7.44 7.30
N HIS A 164 -4.37 7.15 8.59
CA HIS A 164 -3.45 6.32 9.37
C HIS A 164 -4.22 5.41 10.33
N THR A 165 -3.71 4.20 10.54
CA THR A 165 -4.10 3.29 11.63
C THR A 165 -3.39 3.60 12.94
#